data_AF-A0A478LMQ8-F1
#
_entry.id   AF-A0A478LMQ8-F1
#
_cell.length_a   1.000
_cell.length_b   1.000
_cell.length_c   1.000
_cell.angle_alpha   90.00
_cell.angle_beta   90.00
_cell.angle_gamma   90.00
#
_symmetry.space_group_name_H-M   'P 1'
#
loop_
_entity.id
_entity.type
_entity.pdbx_description
1 polymer ?
#
loop_
_entity_poly.entity_id
_entity_poly.type
_entity_poly.pdbx_seq_one_letter_code
_entity_poly.pdbx_strand_id
1 'polypeptide(L)'
;MLFHLVADVARRKNRRFSVLFIDWEAQYQCTIAHIQNMREMYQDVTDTFYWVALPLTTVNGVSQFQPEWICWEPGVTWVRQPPEEAITDMEYFPFYQYAMTFEEFVPAFSSWFASNRCGVAVLTGVRADESLNRFMGLVSQRKLRYADDKPWTTASPEGFYYTMYPLYDWKARDIWIYNARTRAIYNPLYDLMYRAGVPLRNMRVCEPFGPEQRKGLWLYHVLEPETWGRMCERVSGAASGALYANESGAYFALRKRISKPAHHT
;
A
#
# COMPACT_ATOMS: atom_id res chain seq x y z
N MET A 1 -5.19 -2.26 -12.04
CA MET A 1 -4.61 -1.77 -13.32
C MET A 1 -3.28 -2.43 -13.68
N LEU A 2 -2.15 -2.27 -12.96
CA LEU A 2 -0.93 -3.03 -13.31
C LEU A 2 -1.17 -4.55 -13.36
N PHE A 3 -1.90 -5.10 -12.40
CA PHE A 3 -2.29 -6.50 -12.37
C PHE A 3 -3.03 -6.92 -13.66
N HIS A 4 -4.03 -6.15 -14.13
CA HIS A 4 -4.71 -6.45 -15.40
C HIS A 4 -3.73 -6.52 -16.59
N LEU A 5 -2.83 -5.54 -16.70
CA LEU A 5 -1.85 -5.49 -17.78
C LEU A 5 -0.90 -6.68 -17.75
N VAL A 6 -0.40 -7.03 -16.55
CA VAL A 6 0.48 -8.19 -16.36
C VAL A 6 -0.25 -9.48 -16.69
N ALA A 7 -1.50 -9.64 -16.25
CA ALA A 7 -2.32 -10.81 -16.56
C ALA A 7 -2.57 -10.96 -18.06
N ASP A 8 -2.90 -9.87 -18.77
CA ASP A 8 -3.10 -9.90 -20.22
C ASP A 8 -1.82 -10.25 -20.98
N VAL A 9 -0.66 -9.79 -20.52
CA VAL A 9 0.65 -10.19 -21.08
C VAL A 9 0.95 -11.64 -20.75
N ALA A 10 0.71 -12.09 -19.52
CA ALA A 10 0.94 -13.44 -19.05
C ALA A 10 0.16 -14.46 -19.88
N ARG A 11 -1.15 -14.22 -20.12
CA ARG A 11 -2.00 -15.02 -21.01
C ARG A 11 -1.42 -15.09 -22.43
N ARG A 12 -1.10 -13.94 -23.03
CA ARG A 12 -0.55 -13.88 -24.41
C ARG A 12 0.80 -14.56 -24.56
N LYS A 13 1.60 -14.61 -23.50
CA LYS A 13 2.93 -15.23 -23.49
C LYS A 13 2.92 -16.66 -22.95
N ASN A 14 1.75 -17.18 -22.56
CA ASN A 14 1.60 -18.45 -21.85
C ASN A 14 2.57 -18.56 -20.65
N ARG A 15 2.61 -17.51 -19.82
CA ARG A 15 3.41 -17.42 -18.61
C ARG A 15 2.51 -17.21 -17.41
N ARG A 16 3.04 -17.48 -16.22
CA ARG A 16 2.40 -17.25 -14.93
C ARG A 16 3.27 -16.35 -14.07
N PHE A 17 2.69 -15.75 -13.04
CA PHE A 17 3.39 -14.88 -12.09
C PHE A 17 2.81 -15.06 -10.68
N SER A 18 3.57 -14.64 -9.66
CA SER A 18 3.06 -14.59 -8.28
C SER A 18 2.64 -13.17 -7.89
N VAL A 19 1.72 -13.07 -6.94
CA VAL A 19 1.24 -11.81 -6.38
C VAL A 19 1.55 -11.78 -4.89
N LEU A 20 2.11 -10.67 -4.40
CA LEU A 20 2.22 -10.37 -2.98
C LEU A 20 1.19 -9.31 -2.61
N PHE A 21 0.34 -9.61 -1.63
CA PHE A 21 -0.56 -8.67 -1.01
C PHE A 21 -0.29 -8.61 0.50
N ILE A 22 0.08 -7.44 1.00
CA ILE A 22 0.24 -7.18 2.43
C ILE A 22 -1.09 -6.68 2.98
N ASP A 23 -1.66 -7.47 3.87
CA ASP A 23 -2.89 -7.18 4.56
C ASP A 23 -2.59 -6.42 5.86
N TRP A 24 -3.10 -5.21 5.97
CA TRP A 24 -2.86 -4.34 7.12
C TRP A 24 -3.95 -4.43 8.20
N GLU A 25 -4.82 -5.44 8.24
CA GLU A 25 -5.91 -5.57 9.24
C GLU A 25 -7.05 -4.53 9.02
N ALA A 26 -6.72 -3.24 8.95
CA ALA A 26 -7.65 -2.10 8.94
C ALA A 26 -7.96 -1.52 7.54
N GLN A 27 -7.70 -2.27 6.46
CA GLN A 27 -8.12 -1.87 5.11
C GLN A 27 -9.66 -1.91 4.97
N TYR A 28 -10.23 -0.99 4.19
CA TYR A 28 -11.67 -0.98 3.88
C TYR A 28 -12.16 -2.33 3.35
N GLN A 29 -13.36 -2.76 3.76
CA GLN A 29 -13.95 -4.01 3.32
C GLN A 29 -14.10 -4.07 1.80
N CYS A 30 -14.50 -2.98 1.15
CA CYS A 30 -14.59 -2.92 -0.31
C CYS A 30 -13.22 -3.11 -1.00
N THR A 31 -12.12 -2.73 -0.33
CA THR A 31 -10.77 -3.02 -0.83
C THR A 31 -10.47 -4.50 -0.72
N ILE A 32 -10.77 -5.13 0.42
CA ILE A 32 -10.58 -6.57 0.63
C ILE A 32 -11.39 -7.41 -0.35
N ALA A 33 -12.67 -7.07 -0.54
CA ALA A 33 -13.53 -7.70 -1.53
C ALA A 33 -12.98 -7.53 -2.96
N HIS A 34 -12.43 -6.35 -3.30
CA HIS A 34 -11.79 -6.15 -4.60
C HIS A 34 -10.55 -7.02 -4.79
N ILE A 35 -9.70 -7.16 -3.77
CA ILE A 35 -8.52 -8.03 -3.83
C ILE A 35 -8.92 -9.50 -4.01
N GLN A 36 -9.96 -9.96 -3.29
CA GLN A 36 -10.51 -11.31 -3.48
C GLN A 36 -11.00 -11.54 -4.92
N ASN A 37 -11.79 -10.61 -5.47
CA ASN A 37 -12.25 -10.67 -6.85
C ASN A 37 -11.09 -10.69 -7.86
N MET A 38 -10.03 -9.90 -7.61
CA MET A 38 -8.85 -9.87 -8.47
C MET A 38 -8.07 -11.19 -8.42
N ARG A 39 -7.95 -11.80 -7.24
CA ARG A 39 -7.32 -13.11 -7.06
C ARG A 39 -8.08 -14.18 -7.86
N GLU A 40 -9.40 -14.25 -7.71
CA GLU A 40 -10.24 -15.23 -8.42
C GLU A 40 -10.21 -15.01 -9.94
N MET A 41 -10.34 -13.76 -10.39
CA MET A 41 -10.34 -13.38 -11.81
C MET A 41 -9.06 -13.78 -12.56
N TYR A 42 -7.92 -13.78 -11.87
CA TYR A 42 -6.60 -14.02 -12.46
C TYR A 42 -5.93 -15.30 -11.97
N GLN A 43 -6.68 -16.21 -11.37
CA GLN A 43 -6.16 -17.49 -10.89
C GLN A 43 -5.56 -18.36 -12.01
N ASP A 44 -6.02 -18.20 -13.25
CA ASP A 44 -5.54 -18.92 -14.43
C ASP A 44 -4.06 -18.60 -14.76
N VAL A 45 -3.60 -17.41 -14.40
CA VAL A 45 -2.23 -16.93 -14.65
C VAL A 45 -1.43 -16.63 -13.38
N THR A 46 -2.01 -16.88 -12.21
CA THR A 46 -1.33 -16.66 -10.93
C THR A 46 -0.78 -17.98 -10.40
N ASP A 47 0.54 -18.09 -10.21
CA ASP A 47 1.18 -19.25 -9.59
C ASP A 47 0.89 -19.34 -8.10
N THR A 48 1.13 -18.24 -7.39
CA THR A 48 0.91 -18.16 -5.95
C THR A 48 0.45 -16.74 -5.61
N PHE A 49 -0.65 -16.65 -4.89
CA PHE A 49 -1.15 -15.40 -4.34
C PHE A 49 -0.80 -15.36 -2.85
N TYR A 50 0.30 -14.71 -2.50
CA TYR A 50 0.75 -14.53 -1.12
C TYR A 50 -0.11 -13.44 -0.47
N TRP A 51 -1.20 -13.85 0.16
CA TRP A 51 -1.99 -12.98 1.04
C TRP A 51 -1.37 -13.03 2.43
N VAL A 52 -0.61 -12.00 2.82
CA VAL A 52 0.14 -11.99 4.07
C VAL A 52 -0.65 -11.22 5.12
N ALA A 53 -1.08 -11.93 6.17
CA ALA A 53 -1.74 -11.38 7.35
C ALA A 53 -0.91 -11.70 8.61
N LEU A 54 0.37 -11.32 8.57
CA LEU A 54 1.33 -11.49 9.66
C LEU A 54 1.50 -10.19 10.44
N PRO A 55 1.96 -10.27 11.70
CA PRO A 55 2.34 -9.09 12.46
C PRO A 55 3.41 -8.24 11.79
N LEU A 56 3.06 -7.03 11.37
CA LEU A 56 4.00 -6.07 10.80
C LEU A 56 3.88 -4.73 11.48
N THR A 57 5.03 -4.14 11.80
CA THR A 57 5.12 -2.83 12.47
C THR A 57 5.07 -1.70 11.44
N THR A 58 4.34 -0.64 11.77
CA THR A 58 4.35 0.62 11.03
C THR A 58 4.22 1.81 11.99
N VAL A 59 4.52 3.00 11.47
CA VAL A 59 4.41 4.24 12.22
C VAL A 59 2.95 4.57 12.47
N ASN A 60 2.57 4.72 13.74
CA ASN A 60 1.30 5.29 14.14
C ASN A 60 1.42 6.83 14.19
N GLY A 61 1.07 7.45 13.07
CA GLY A 61 1.08 8.90 12.90
C GLY A 61 -0.05 9.63 13.64
N VAL A 62 -0.91 8.95 14.41
CA VAL A 62 -2.04 9.53 15.15
C VAL A 62 -1.91 9.43 16.66
N SER A 63 -0.80 8.92 17.18
CA SER A 63 -0.52 8.87 18.62
C SER A 63 0.91 9.28 18.95
N GLN A 64 1.09 9.88 20.12
CA GLN A 64 2.42 10.11 20.72
C GLN A 64 2.69 9.11 21.85
N PHE A 65 1.66 8.46 22.38
CA PHE A 65 1.78 7.44 23.42
C PHE A 65 2.12 6.06 22.85
N GLN A 66 1.59 5.78 21.66
CA GLN A 66 1.84 4.57 20.89
C GLN A 66 2.30 5.02 19.49
N PRO A 67 3.58 5.36 19.32
CA PRO A 67 4.10 5.91 18.06
C PRO A 67 4.22 4.86 16.95
N GLU A 68 4.07 3.58 17.28
CA GLU A 68 4.10 2.45 16.37
C GLU A 68 2.89 1.55 16.62
N TRP A 69 2.39 0.92 15.57
CA TRP A 69 1.31 -0.04 15.64
C TRP A 69 1.67 -1.28 14.83
N ILE A 70 1.28 -2.45 15.35
CA ILE A 70 1.53 -3.76 14.76
C ILE A 70 0.17 -4.28 14.26
N CYS A 71 -0.01 -4.45 12.95
CA CYS A 71 -1.22 -5.13 12.44
C CYS A 71 -1.20 -6.61 12.83
N TRP A 72 -2.33 -7.30 12.91
CA TRP A 72 -2.41 -8.75 13.18
C TRP A 72 -1.69 -9.24 14.46
N GLU A 73 -1.46 -8.34 15.42
CA GLU A 73 -0.78 -8.64 16.68
C GLU A 73 -1.51 -9.72 17.50
N PRO A 74 -0.83 -10.78 18.01
CA PRO A 74 -1.49 -11.78 18.85
C PRO A 74 -1.99 -11.20 20.18
N GLY A 75 -3.08 -11.76 20.70
CA GLY A 75 -3.57 -11.42 22.04
C GLY A 75 -4.35 -10.10 22.15
N VAL A 76 -4.63 -9.44 21.03
CA VAL A 76 -5.51 -8.26 20.95
C VAL A 76 -6.71 -8.52 20.05
N THR A 77 -7.78 -7.73 20.23
CA THR A 77 -8.97 -7.80 19.38
C THR A 77 -8.71 -7.13 18.04
N TRP A 78 -8.65 -7.90 16.95
CA TRP A 78 -8.44 -7.34 15.61
C TRP A 78 -9.66 -6.60 15.04
N VAL A 79 -9.42 -5.68 14.11
CA VAL A 79 -10.47 -4.94 13.38
C VAL A 79 -11.33 -5.86 12.52
N ARG A 80 -10.78 -6.97 12.03
CA ARG A 80 -11.48 -8.03 11.31
C ARG A 80 -10.69 -9.32 11.37
N GLN A 81 -11.26 -10.40 10.85
CA GLN A 81 -10.55 -11.65 10.65
C GLN A 81 -9.84 -11.67 9.29
N PRO A 82 -8.68 -12.34 9.18
CA PRO A 82 -8.07 -12.61 7.89
C PRO A 82 -8.90 -13.67 7.14
N PRO A 83 -8.86 -13.71 5.79
CA PRO A 83 -9.47 -14.81 5.05
C PRO A 83 -8.73 -16.13 5.32
N GLU A 84 -9.40 -17.27 5.14
CA GLU A 84 -8.90 -18.61 5.53
C GLU A 84 -7.57 -18.97 4.84
N GLU A 85 -7.48 -18.65 3.57
CA GLU A 85 -6.29 -18.72 2.71
C GLU A 85 -5.11 -17.79 3.06
N ALA A 86 -5.26 -16.85 4.00
CA ALA A 86 -4.20 -15.93 4.34
C ALA A 86 -3.07 -16.64 5.09
N ILE A 87 -1.84 -16.19 4.83
CA ILE A 87 -0.66 -16.60 5.59
C ILE A 87 -0.71 -15.86 6.93
N THR A 88 -1.15 -16.57 7.96
CA THR A 88 -1.19 -16.13 9.36
C THR A 88 -0.15 -16.83 10.22
N ASP A 89 0.44 -17.92 9.73
CA ASP A 89 1.50 -18.66 10.40
C ASP A 89 2.84 -17.90 10.28
N MET A 90 3.38 -17.52 11.43
CA MET A 90 4.64 -16.78 11.53
C MET A 90 5.86 -17.61 11.11
N GLU A 91 5.75 -18.94 11.06
CA GLU A 91 6.84 -19.82 10.61
C GLU A 91 6.84 -20.04 9.10
N TYR A 92 5.83 -19.52 8.38
CA TYR A 92 5.68 -19.74 6.93
C TYR A 92 6.89 -19.25 6.12
N PHE A 93 7.42 -18.07 6.47
CA PHE A 93 8.59 -17.50 5.82
C PHE A 93 9.83 -17.66 6.71
N PRO A 94 10.90 -18.31 6.23
CA PRO A 94 12.10 -18.52 7.05
C PRO A 94 12.86 -17.23 7.37
N PHE A 95 12.60 -16.14 6.64
CA PHE A 95 13.20 -14.82 6.89
C PHE A 95 12.38 -13.96 7.84
N TYR A 96 11.12 -14.33 8.12
CA TYR A 96 10.22 -13.47 8.87
C TYR A 96 10.64 -13.43 10.34
N GLN A 97 10.57 -12.23 10.91
CA GLN A 97 10.77 -11.98 12.32
C GLN A 97 9.53 -11.26 12.85
N TYR A 98 9.10 -11.64 14.06
CA TYR A 98 7.92 -11.07 14.68
C TYR A 98 7.96 -9.54 14.63
N ALA A 99 6.90 -8.94 14.08
CA ALA A 99 6.70 -7.50 14.03
C ALA A 99 7.80 -6.73 13.27
N MET A 100 8.45 -7.35 12.28
CA MET A 100 9.33 -6.63 11.36
C MET A 100 8.57 -5.53 10.60
N THR A 101 9.28 -4.52 10.14
CA THR A 101 8.69 -3.42 9.38
C THR A 101 8.35 -3.85 7.95
N PHE A 102 7.46 -3.12 7.28
CA PHE A 102 7.19 -3.31 5.85
C PHE A 102 8.46 -3.12 5.00
N GLU A 103 9.28 -2.13 5.35
CA GLU A 103 10.54 -1.79 4.71
C GLU A 103 11.59 -2.90 4.82
N GLU A 104 11.52 -3.74 5.86
CA GLU A 104 12.33 -4.95 6.01
C GLU A 104 11.68 -6.15 5.30
N PHE A 105 10.35 -6.30 5.40
CA PHE A 105 9.62 -7.45 4.88
C PHE A 105 9.72 -7.54 3.36
N VAL A 106 9.49 -6.43 2.63
CA VAL A 106 9.43 -6.45 1.16
C VAL A 106 10.77 -6.84 0.53
N PRO A 107 11.93 -6.28 0.94
CA PRO A 107 13.23 -6.74 0.45
C PRO A 107 13.52 -8.19 0.84
N ALA A 108 13.22 -8.60 2.08
CA ALA A 108 13.45 -9.97 2.53
C ALA A 108 12.62 -10.99 1.75
N PHE A 109 11.33 -10.69 1.50
CA PHE A 109 10.46 -11.48 0.64
C PHE A 109 11.01 -11.58 -0.78
N SER A 110 11.47 -10.46 -1.34
CA SER A 110 11.99 -10.42 -2.71
C SER A 110 13.26 -11.27 -2.85
N SER A 111 14.18 -11.17 -1.88
CA SER A 111 15.40 -11.99 -1.84
C SER A 111 15.08 -13.47 -1.66
N TRP A 112 14.18 -13.82 -0.74
CA TRP A 112 13.72 -15.20 -0.54
C TRP A 112 13.06 -15.77 -1.80
N PHE A 113 12.17 -15.00 -2.43
CA PHE A 113 11.47 -15.41 -3.66
C PHE A 113 12.43 -15.57 -4.86
N ALA A 114 13.54 -14.83 -4.86
CA ALA A 114 14.62 -14.92 -5.85
C ALA A 114 15.65 -16.02 -5.55
N SER A 115 15.74 -16.52 -4.32
CA SER A 115 16.85 -17.40 -3.88
C SER A 115 16.99 -18.69 -4.71
N ASN A 116 15.93 -19.13 -5.39
CA ASN A 116 15.94 -20.30 -6.28
C ASN A 116 15.66 -19.95 -7.75
N ARG A 117 15.74 -18.67 -8.12
CA ARG A 117 15.33 -18.15 -9.43
C ARG A 117 16.30 -17.08 -9.93
N CYS A 118 16.98 -17.34 -11.05
CA CYS A 118 17.74 -16.29 -11.73
C CYS A 118 16.79 -15.29 -12.41
N GLY A 119 16.98 -13.98 -12.16
CA GLY A 119 16.31 -12.93 -12.92
C GLY A 119 14.88 -12.63 -12.48
N VAL A 120 14.62 -12.58 -11.16
CA VAL A 120 13.30 -12.16 -10.64
C VAL A 120 13.06 -10.67 -10.88
N ALA A 121 11.86 -10.35 -11.37
CA ALA A 121 11.36 -9.00 -11.52
C ALA A 121 10.18 -8.76 -10.56
N VAL A 122 10.35 -7.81 -9.64
CA VAL A 122 9.29 -7.35 -8.72
C VAL A 122 8.62 -6.12 -9.33
N LEU A 123 7.40 -6.31 -9.83
CA LEU A 123 6.66 -5.24 -10.49
C LEU A 123 5.83 -4.45 -9.46
N THR A 124 5.93 -3.12 -9.47
CA THR A 124 5.09 -2.26 -8.64
C THR A 124 4.41 -1.17 -9.46
N GLY A 125 3.25 -0.71 -9.00
CA GLY A 125 2.44 0.30 -9.66
C GLY A 125 2.88 1.75 -9.39
N VAL A 126 4.10 1.98 -8.90
CA VAL A 126 4.62 3.32 -8.56
C VAL A 126 4.80 4.15 -9.83
N ARG A 127 4.41 5.43 -9.75
CA ARG A 127 4.49 6.38 -10.87
C ARG A 127 5.22 7.65 -10.46
N ALA A 128 5.95 8.25 -11.41
CA ALA A 128 6.70 9.48 -11.18
C ALA A 128 5.79 10.66 -10.79
N ASP A 129 4.59 10.72 -11.38
CA ASP A 129 3.57 11.76 -11.15
C ASP A 129 3.04 11.79 -9.70
N GLU A 130 3.33 10.75 -8.89
CA GLU A 130 2.79 10.65 -7.54
C GLU A 130 3.60 11.41 -6.48
N SER A 131 4.90 11.65 -6.70
CA SER A 131 5.72 12.50 -5.82
C SER A 131 7.09 12.84 -6.43
N LEU A 132 7.69 13.95 -5.99
CA LEU A 132 9.07 14.30 -6.36
C LEU A 132 10.06 13.20 -5.97
N ASN A 133 9.92 12.58 -4.79
CA ASN A 133 10.81 11.51 -4.35
C ASN A 133 10.76 10.29 -5.28
N ARG A 134 9.57 9.90 -5.75
CA ARG A 134 9.40 8.82 -6.74
C ARG A 134 10.05 9.18 -8.07
N PHE A 135 9.84 10.40 -8.55
CA PHE A 135 10.51 10.88 -9.76
C PHE A 135 12.03 10.83 -9.61
N MET A 136 12.59 11.37 -8.52
CA MET A 136 14.03 11.36 -8.24
C MET A 136 14.60 9.94 -8.15
N GLY A 137 13.90 9.00 -7.52
CA GLY A 137 14.30 7.60 -7.47
C GLY A 137 14.28 6.90 -8.85
N LEU A 138 13.36 7.30 -9.73
CA LEU A 138 13.30 6.79 -11.09
C LEU A 138 14.45 7.34 -11.97
N VAL A 139 14.71 8.65 -11.92
CA VAL A 139 15.72 9.30 -12.79
C VAL A 139 17.15 9.21 -12.25
N SER A 140 17.34 8.75 -11.02
CA SER A 140 18.66 8.60 -10.39
C SER A 140 19.61 7.80 -11.27
N GLN A 141 20.76 8.38 -11.61
CA GLN A 141 21.85 7.70 -12.33
C GLN A 141 22.76 6.90 -11.40
N ARG A 142 22.56 7.00 -10.08
CA ARG A 142 23.36 6.28 -9.07
C ARG A 142 22.89 4.86 -8.82
N LYS A 143 21.68 4.51 -9.23
CA LYS A 143 21.13 3.17 -9.03
C LYS A 143 21.62 2.22 -10.12
N LEU A 144 21.84 0.97 -9.74
CA LEU A 144 22.04 -0.12 -10.69
C LEU A 144 20.70 -0.43 -11.37
N ARG A 145 20.72 -0.53 -12.69
CA ARG A 145 19.54 -0.78 -13.54
C ARG A 145 19.73 -2.11 -14.25
N TYR A 146 18.63 -2.69 -14.73
CA TYR A 146 18.69 -3.88 -15.58
C TYR A 146 19.39 -3.60 -16.92
N ALA A 147 19.16 -2.42 -17.51
CA ALA A 147 19.80 -1.97 -18.73
C ALA A 147 19.77 -0.43 -18.81
N ASP A 148 20.68 0.16 -19.59
CA ASP A 148 20.82 1.62 -19.75
C ASP A 148 19.54 2.29 -20.27
N ASP A 149 18.84 1.61 -21.18
CA ASP A 149 17.58 2.05 -21.80
C ASP A 149 16.34 1.82 -20.92
N LYS A 150 16.52 1.30 -19.69
CA LYS A 150 15.43 0.96 -18.76
C LYS A 150 15.59 1.67 -17.41
N PRO A 151 15.44 3.01 -17.37
CA PRO A 151 15.61 3.81 -16.16
C PRO A 151 14.57 3.51 -15.07
N TRP A 152 13.46 2.87 -15.43
CA TRP A 152 12.39 2.45 -14.54
C TRP A 152 12.67 1.11 -13.83
N THR A 153 13.92 0.66 -13.80
CA THR A 153 14.37 -0.53 -13.09
C THR A 153 15.40 -0.17 -12.03
N THR A 154 15.44 -0.97 -10.96
CA THR A 154 16.42 -0.87 -9.88
C THR A 154 16.83 -2.28 -9.47
N ALA A 155 18.11 -2.61 -9.55
CA ALA A 155 18.65 -3.87 -9.04
C ALA A 155 18.66 -3.86 -7.51
N SER A 156 18.44 -5.02 -6.88
CA SER A 156 18.68 -5.17 -5.45
C SER A 156 20.18 -5.02 -5.14
N PRO A 157 20.56 -4.60 -3.91
CA PRO A 157 21.96 -4.50 -3.52
C PRO A 157 22.77 -5.78 -3.75
N GLU A 158 22.13 -6.94 -3.57
CA GLU A 158 22.73 -8.27 -3.74
C GLU A 158 22.72 -8.74 -5.21
N GLY A 159 21.98 -8.05 -6.09
CA GLY A 159 21.88 -8.36 -7.51
C GLY A 159 20.95 -9.53 -7.85
N PHE A 160 20.16 -10.04 -6.90
CA PHE A 160 19.32 -11.23 -7.11
C PHE A 160 17.98 -10.96 -7.78
N TYR A 161 17.44 -9.74 -7.64
CA TYR A 161 16.18 -9.33 -8.25
C TYR A 161 16.21 -7.86 -8.70
N TYR A 162 15.23 -7.51 -9.52
CA TYR A 162 15.01 -6.14 -9.99
C TYR A 162 13.64 -5.65 -9.59
N THR A 163 13.56 -4.50 -8.94
CA THR A 163 12.29 -3.78 -8.79
C THR A 163 12.04 -2.96 -10.05
N MET A 164 10.85 -3.11 -10.63
CA MET A 164 10.49 -2.50 -11.91
C MET A 164 9.19 -1.72 -11.81
N TYR A 165 9.16 -0.57 -12.47
CA TYR A 165 8.06 0.38 -12.46
C TYR A 165 7.50 0.58 -13.87
N PRO A 166 6.81 -0.42 -14.47
CA PRO A 166 6.41 -0.38 -15.89
C PRO A 166 5.43 0.74 -16.25
N LEU A 167 4.85 1.42 -15.25
CA LEU A 167 3.89 2.51 -15.41
C LEU A 167 4.45 3.85 -14.98
N TYR A 168 5.77 3.95 -14.84
CA TYR A 168 6.45 5.09 -14.22
C TYR A 168 6.06 6.45 -14.82
N ASP A 169 5.74 6.50 -16.12
CA ASP A 169 5.39 7.70 -16.88
C ASP A 169 3.87 7.95 -17.00
N TRP A 170 3.04 7.04 -16.48
CA TRP A 170 1.58 7.21 -16.51
C TRP A 170 1.14 8.23 -15.47
N LYS A 171 0.21 9.11 -15.86
CA LYS A 171 -0.45 10.09 -14.98
C LYS A 171 -1.74 9.52 -14.41
N ALA A 172 -2.29 10.17 -13.38
CA ALA A 172 -3.60 9.78 -12.82
C ALA A 172 -4.69 9.67 -13.90
N ARG A 173 -4.70 10.61 -14.86
CA ARG A 173 -5.61 10.62 -16.01
C ARG A 173 -5.51 9.33 -16.84
N ASP A 174 -4.31 8.82 -17.08
CA ASP A 174 -4.10 7.66 -17.96
C ASP A 174 -4.69 6.38 -17.33
N ILE A 175 -4.62 6.25 -16.00
CA ILE A 175 -5.26 5.17 -15.24
C ILE A 175 -6.77 5.18 -15.44
N TRP A 176 -7.38 6.36 -15.34
CA TRP A 176 -8.83 6.51 -15.49
C TRP A 176 -9.29 6.33 -16.94
N ILE A 177 -8.51 6.80 -17.92
CA ILE A 177 -8.77 6.53 -19.34
C ILE A 177 -8.70 5.02 -19.62
N TYR A 178 -7.70 4.33 -19.07
CA TYR A 178 -7.59 2.88 -19.19
C TYR A 178 -8.86 2.21 -18.66
N ASN A 179 -9.26 2.48 -17.42
CA ASN A 179 -10.47 1.89 -16.84
C ASN A 179 -11.73 2.21 -17.66
N ALA A 180 -11.90 3.45 -18.11
CA ALA A 180 -13.06 3.84 -18.92
C ALA A 180 -13.12 3.10 -20.26
N ARG A 181 -11.96 2.86 -20.91
CA ARG A 181 -11.87 2.17 -22.20
C ARG A 181 -12.02 0.66 -22.09
N THR A 182 -11.36 0.05 -21.11
CA THR A 182 -11.32 -1.41 -20.97
C THR A 182 -12.47 -1.94 -20.14
N ARG A 183 -13.13 -1.08 -19.35
CA ARG A 183 -14.12 -1.47 -18.34
C ARG A 183 -13.56 -2.50 -17.35
N ALA A 184 -12.24 -2.46 -17.11
CA ALA A 184 -11.61 -3.31 -16.11
C ALA A 184 -12.18 -3.00 -14.72
N ILE A 185 -12.34 -4.04 -13.90
CA ILE A 185 -12.79 -3.86 -12.52
C ILE A 185 -11.76 -3.04 -11.74
N TYR A 186 -12.21 -2.22 -10.81
CA TYR A 186 -11.35 -1.48 -9.91
C TYR A 186 -12.00 -1.43 -8.52
N ASN A 187 -11.23 -1.00 -7.53
CA ASN A 187 -11.70 -0.91 -6.16
C ASN A 187 -12.91 0.07 -6.05
N PRO A 188 -14.11 -0.39 -5.67
CA PRO A 188 -15.29 0.46 -5.56
C PRO A 188 -15.13 1.63 -4.57
N LEU A 189 -14.15 1.54 -3.66
CA LEU A 189 -13.79 2.63 -2.76
C LEU A 189 -13.53 3.96 -3.50
N TYR A 190 -12.99 3.93 -4.71
CA TYR A 190 -12.72 5.14 -5.46
C TYR A 190 -14.01 5.89 -5.85
N ASP A 191 -15.10 5.17 -6.15
CA ASP A 191 -16.40 5.79 -6.39
C ASP A 191 -16.99 6.38 -5.12
N LEU A 192 -16.82 5.70 -3.98
CA LEU A 192 -17.25 6.19 -2.67
C LEU A 192 -16.47 7.45 -2.28
N MET A 193 -15.15 7.46 -2.48
CA MET A 193 -14.31 8.64 -2.29
C MET A 193 -14.74 9.80 -3.19
N TYR A 194 -15.06 9.53 -4.46
CA TYR A 194 -15.56 10.55 -5.38
C TYR A 194 -16.88 11.15 -4.90
N ARG A 195 -17.85 10.30 -4.50
CA ARG A 195 -19.14 10.74 -3.95
C ARG A 195 -19.00 11.51 -2.65
N ALA A 196 -18.00 11.18 -1.83
CA ALA A 196 -17.64 11.90 -0.61
C ALA A 196 -16.86 13.22 -0.87
N GLY A 197 -16.61 13.57 -2.13
CA GLY A 197 -15.95 14.83 -2.51
C GLY A 197 -14.42 14.81 -2.40
N VAL A 198 -13.80 13.63 -2.29
CA VAL A 198 -12.33 13.51 -2.26
C VAL A 198 -11.77 13.89 -3.64
N PRO A 199 -10.84 14.86 -3.74
CA PRO A 199 -10.20 15.16 -5.02
C PRO A 199 -9.44 13.95 -5.57
N LEU A 200 -9.50 13.70 -6.88
CA LEU A 200 -8.84 12.54 -7.52
C LEU A 200 -7.37 12.35 -7.12
N ARG A 201 -6.61 13.44 -7.01
CA ARG A 201 -5.19 13.41 -6.59
C ARG A 201 -4.97 12.96 -5.13
N ASN A 202 -6.01 13.04 -4.30
CA ASN A 202 -5.98 12.67 -2.89
C ASN A 202 -6.59 11.29 -2.64
N MET A 203 -7.13 10.62 -3.67
CA MET A 203 -7.67 9.27 -3.54
C MET A 203 -6.54 8.25 -3.46
N ARG A 204 -6.04 8.02 -2.24
CA ARG A 204 -5.01 7.04 -1.95
C ARG A 204 -5.53 6.03 -0.94
N VAL A 205 -5.20 4.77 -1.16
CA VAL A 205 -5.51 3.66 -0.26
C VAL A 205 -4.18 3.07 0.18
N CYS A 206 -3.93 3.07 1.48
CA CYS A 206 -2.83 2.36 2.12
C CYS A 206 -3.20 2.09 3.58
N GLU A 207 -2.23 1.62 4.36
CA GLU A 207 -2.32 1.58 5.82
C GLU A 207 -2.81 2.93 6.38
N PRO A 208 -3.82 2.95 7.28
CA PRO A 208 -4.61 4.15 7.55
C PRO A 208 -4.01 5.10 8.61
N PHE A 209 -3.10 4.65 9.45
CA PHE A 209 -2.60 5.42 10.60
C PHE A 209 -1.28 6.14 10.32
N GLY A 210 -0.62 5.82 9.20
CA GLY A 210 0.63 6.45 8.79
C GLY A 210 0.53 7.97 8.58
N PRO A 211 1.66 8.71 8.65
CA PRO A 211 1.69 10.18 8.59
C PRO A 211 1.01 10.80 7.36
N GLU A 212 1.08 10.12 6.21
CA GLU A 212 0.45 10.58 4.96
C GLU A 212 -1.05 10.29 4.92
N GLN A 213 -1.47 9.12 5.42
CA GLN A 213 -2.81 8.57 5.21
C GLN A 213 -3.79 8.96 6.31
N ARG A 214 -3.32 9.35 7.51
CA ARG A 214 -4.19 9.79 8.62
C ARG A 214 -5.23 10.85 8.24
N LYS A 215 -4.95 11.64 7.19
CA LYS A 215 -5.85 12.65 6.61
C LYS A 215 -7.16 12.06 6.07
N GLY A 216 -7.14 10.79 5.71
CA GLY A 216 -8.28 10.04 5.19
C GLY A 216 -9.08 9.30 6.26
N LEU A 217 -8.69 9.35 7.54
CA LEU A 217 -9.38 8.57 8.60
C LEU A 217 -10.86 8.95 8.74
N TRP A 218 -11.22 10.21 8.51
CA TRP A 218 -12.62 10.65 8.52
C TRP A 218 -13.52 9.90 7.53
N LEU A 219 -12.95 9.34 6.44
CA LEU A 219 -13.72 8.57 5.46
C LEU A 219 -14.21 7.24 6.04
N TYR A 220 -13.47 6.61 6.95
CA TYR A 220 -13.95 5.40 7.63
C TYR A 220 -15.23 5.70 8.43
N HIS A 221 -15.28 6.85 9.07
CA HIS A 221 -16.43 7.31 9.84
C HIS A 221 -17.70 7.44 8.98
N VAL A 222 -17.54 7.79 7.69
CA VAL A 222 -18.63 8.00 6.74
C VAL A 222 -18.98 6.72 5.99
N LEU A 223 -17.97 5.93 5.59
CA LEU A 223 -18.13 4.81 4.68
C LEU A 223 -18.29 3.47 5.40
N GLU A 224 -17.64 3.28 6.54
CA GLU A 224 -17.62 2.01 7.30
C GLU A 224 -17.64 2.27 8.82
N PRO A 225 -18.75 2.79 9.38
CA PRO A 225 -18.83 3.20 10.79
C PRO A 225 -18.56 2.06 11.79
N GLU A 226 -18.90 0.83 11.44
CA GLU A 226 -18.60 -0.34 12.28
C GLU A 226 -17.10 -0.68 12.30
N THR A 227 -16.45 -0.69 11.13
CA THR A 227 -14.99 -0.86 11.01
C THR A 227 -14.29 0.25 11.78
N TRP A 228 -14.77 1.49 11.68
CA TRP A 228 -14.26 2.63 12.41
C TRP A 228 -14.32 2.45 13.93
N GLY A 229 -15.44 1.96 14.48
CA GLY A 229 -15.57 1.65 15.91
C GLY A 229 -14.47 0.70 16.39
N ARG A 230 -14.26 -0.39 15.66
CA ARG A 230 -13.20 -1.37 15.97
C ARG A 230 -11.79 -0.78 15.82
N MET A 231 -11.55 0.07 14.82
CA MET A 231 -10.27 0.77 14.67
C MET A 231 -9.97 1.70 15.85
N CYS A 232 -10.98 2.40 16.37
CA CYS A 232 -10.84 3.26 17.55
C CYS A 232 -10.48 2.49 18.83
N GLU A 233 -11.02 1.28 18.99
CA GLU A 233 -10.65 0.38 20.09
C GLU A 233 -9.26 -0.22 19.90
N ARG A 234 -8.89 -0.52 18.65
CA ARG A 234 -7.65 -1.21 18.30
C ARG A 234 -6.40 -0.33 18.33
N VAL A 235 -6.51 0.93 17.88
CA VAL A 235 -5.35 1.80 17.64
C VAL A 235 -5.45 3.08 18.44
N SER A 236 -4.50 3.27 19.36
CA SER A 236 -4.41 4.48 20.15
C SER A 236 -4.34 5.71 19.25
N GLY A 237 -5.16 6.71 19.56
CA GLY A 237 -5.16 7.99 18.85
C GLY A 237 -5.96 8.00 17.54
N ALA A 238 -6.54 6.88 17.08
CA ALA A 238 -7.36 6.85 15.86
C ALA A 238 -8.47 7.93 15.87
N ALA A 239 -9.29 7.98 16.93
CA ALA A 239 -10.36 8.97 17.07
C ALA A 239 -9.85 10.43 17.00
N SER A 240 -8.81 10.75 17.75
CA SER A 240 -8.18 12.08 17.73
C SER A 240 -7.59 12.40 16.36
N GLY A 241 -6.97 11.41 15.70
CA GLY A 241 -6.44 11.53 14.35
C GLY A 241 -7.53 11.91 13.34
N ALA A 242 -8.69 11.24 13.38
CA ALA A 242 -9.81 11.57 12.48
C ALA A 242 -10.37 12.98 12.69
N LEU A 243 -10.46 13.43 13.94
CA LEU A 243 -10.95 14.78 14.28
C LEU A 243 -9.97 15.86 13.80
N TYR A 244 -8.68 15.73 14.13
CA TYR A 244 -7.73 16.83 14.01
C TYR A 244 -6.84 16.79 12.76
N ALA A 245 -6.73 15.66 12.04
CA ALA A 245 -5.80 15.54 10.90
C ALA A 245 -6.11 16.49 9.74
N ASN A 246 -7.33 17.03 9.65
CA ASN A 246 -7.75 18.00 8.64
C ASN A 246 -7.89 19.43 9.17
N GLU A 247 -7.61 19.68 10.46
CA GLU A 247 -7.66 21.02 11.03
C GLU A 247 -6.41 21.86 10.72
N SER A 248 -6.53 23.17 10.91
CA SER A 248 -5.41 24.12 10.89
C SER A 248 -5.07 24.52 12.33
N GLY A 249 -3.87 24.19 12.81
CA GLY A 249 -3.50 24.37 14.22
C GLY A 249 -2.11 23.80 14.56
N ALA A 250 -1.87 23.50 15.84
CA ALA A 250 -0.62 22.93 16.34
C ALA A 250 -0.60 21.38 16.35
N TYR A 251 -1.77 20.74 16.44
CA TYR A 251 -1.95 19.30 16.57
C TYR A 251 -2.36 18.68 15.23
N PHE A 252 -1.56 17.76 14.67
CA PHE A 252 -1.73 17.06 13.39
C PHE A 252 -2.00 17.90 12.11
N ALA A 253 -2.00 19.23 12.22
CA ALA A 253 -2.51 20.14 11.20
C ALA A 253 -1.76 20.15 9.86
N LEU A 254 -2.55 20.21 8.79
CA LEU A 254 -2.09 20.38 7.40
C LEU A 254 -1.57 21.78 7.10
N ARG A 255 -2.18 22.79 7.73
CA ARG A 255 -1.84 24.20 7.59
C ARG A 255 -1.43 24.70 8.96
N LYS A 256 -0.15 24.48 9.32
CA LYS A 256 0.43 25.07 10.52
C LYS A 256 0.28 26.59 10.41
N ARG A 257 -0.66 27.15 11.18
CA ARG A 257 -0.70 28.59 11.43
C ARG A 257 0.38 28.86 12.47
N ILE A 258 1.57 29.17 11.99
CA ILE A 258 2.65 29.64 12.85
C ILE A 258 2.35 31.09 13.17
N SER A 259 1.72 31.32 14.32
CA SER A 259 1.63 32.65 14.90
C SER A 259 2.95 32.95 15.61
N LYS A 260 3.51 34.11 15.30
CA LYS A 260 4.69 34.61 15.98
C LYS A 260 4.38 34.93 17.45
N PRO A 261 5.29 34.65 18.40
CA PRO A 261 5.13 35.12 19.78
C PRO A 261 5.05 36.65 19.83
N ALA A 262 4.17 37.20 20.66
CA ALA A 262 3.87 38.64 20.70
C ALA A 262 5.09 39.54 20.98
N HIS A 263 6.18 38.99 21.53
CA HIS A 263 7.38 39.72 21.96
C HIS A 263 8.53 39.68 20.94
N HIS A 264 8.36 39.08 19.76
CA HIS A 264 9.35 39.16 18.68
C HIS A 264 8.86 40.16 17.60
N THR A 265 9.77 40.95 17.00
CA THR A 265 9.57 41.82 15.81
C THR A 265 10.11 41.23 14.52
#